data_AF-A0A3M6TF59-F1
#
_entry.id   AF-A0A3M6TF59-F1
#
_cell.length_a   1.000
_cell.length_b   1.000
_cell.length_c   1.000
_cell.angle_alpha   90.00
_cell.angle_beta   90.00
_cell.angle_gamma   90.00
#
_symmetry.space_group_name_H-M   'P 1'
#
loop_
_entity.id
_entity.type
_entity.pdbx_description
1 polymer ?
#
loop_
_entity_poly.entity_id
_entity_poly.type
_entity_poly.pdbx_seq_one_letter_code
_entity_poly.pdbx_strand_id
1 'polypeptide(L)'
;MVLPVLDYCDAVWHECGQGNSDKIERLQRRAARIVYFKAASKLSTDQIMTKLGLEPLYYRRRTHILRFVDECIANRVPRYLSNYFN
;
A
#
# COMPACT_ATOMS: atom_id res chain seq x y z
N MET A 1 2.59 -11.70 7.18
CA MET A 1 1.60 -10.83 6.50
C MET A 1 2.15 -10.51 5.11
N VAL A 2 1.38 -10.60 4.03
CA VAL A 2 1.89 -10.42 2.64
C VAL A 2 2.15 -8.94 2.30
N LEU A 3 1.53 -8.04 3.08
CA LEU A 3 1.56 -6.60 2.94
C LEU A 3 2.96 -5.96 2.87
N PRO A 4 3.94 -6.30 3.73
CA PRO A 4 5.24 -5.64 3.76
C PRO A 4 6.05 -5.85 2.48
N VAL A 5 5.88 -6.99 1.80
CA VAL A 5 6.58 -7.29 0.56
C VAL A 5 5.99 -6.49 -0.60
N LEU A 6 4.66 -6.37 -0.62
CA LEU A 6 3.96 -5.64 -1.67
C LEU A 6 3.95 -4.14 -1.46
N ASP A 7 4.33 -3.62 -0.30
CA ASP A 7 4.45 -2.18 -0.05
C ASP A 7 5.90 -1.68 -0.14
N TYR A 8 6.85 -2.61 -0.20
CA TYR A 8 8.25 -2.25 -0.24
C TYR A 8 8.55 -1.46 -1.52
N CYS A 9 9.01 -0.22 -1.33
CA CYS A 9 9.30 0.73 -2.42
C CYS A 9 8.09 1.02 -3.32
N ASP A 10 6.87 0.98 -2.78
CA ASP A 10 5.65 1.26 -3.54
C ASP A 10 5.57 2.66 -4.15
N ALA A 11 6.27 3.63 -3.54
CA ALA A 11 6.49 4.95 -4.11
C ALA A 11 7.29 4.92 -5.42
N VAL A 12 8.19 3.95 -5.62
CA VAL A 12 9.03 3.84 -6.83
C VAL A 12 8.25 3.24 -7.98
N TRP A 13 7.47 2.20 -7.73
CA TRP A 13 6.70 1.49 -8.76
C TRP A 13 5.22 1.89 -8.81
N HIS A 14 4.86 3.05 -8.26
CA HIS A 14 3.48 3.57 -8.24
C HIS A 14 2.79 3.49 -9.60
N GLU A 15 3.53 3.84 -10.66
CA GLU A 15 3.11 3.81 -12.07
C GLU A 15 3.28 2.42 -12.73
N CYS A 16 3.02 1.33 -12.00
CA CYS A 16 3.11 -0.03 -12.55
C CYS A 16 2.01 -0.36 -13.58
N GLY A 17 1.16 0.61 -13.94
CA GLY A 17 -0.01 0.44 -14.81
C GLY A 17 -1.22 -0.19 -14.09
N GLN A 18 -2.41 0.19 -14.53
CA GLN A 18 -3.68 -0.19 -13.88
C GLN A 18 -3.83 -1.71 -13.76
N GLY A 19 -3.53 -2.46 -14.82
CA GLY A 19 -3.67 -3.92 -14.81
C GLY A 19 -2.78 -4.63 -13.78
N ASN A 20 -1.62 -4.08 -13.45
CA ASN A 20 -0.77 -4.63 -12.39
C ASN A 20 -1.25 -4.19 -11.00
N SER A 21 -1.67 -2.93 -10.87
CA SER A 21 -2.31 -2.44 -9.64
C SER A 21 -3.52 -3.29 -9.25
N ASP A 22 -4.37 -3.64 -10.22
CA ASP A 22 -5.54 -4.50 -9.99
C ASP A 22 -5.16 -5.91 -9.53
N LYS A 23 -4.09 -6.49 -10.10
CA LYS A 23 -3.58 -7.80 -9.70
C LYS A 23 -3.06 -7.79 -8.26
N ILE A 24 -2.32 -6.75 -7.88
CA ILE A 24 -1.77 -6.57 -6.52
C ILE A 24 -2.90 -6.42 -5.52
N GLU A 25 -3.87 -5.56 -5.82
CA GLU A 25 -5.05 -5.35 -4.97
C GLU A 25 -5.88 -6.65 -4.83
N ARG A 26 -6.07 -7.40 -5.93
CA ARG A 26 -6.78 -8.70 -5.89
C ARG A 26 -6.03 -9.73 -5.03
N LEU A 27 -4.71 -9.76 -5.11
CA LEU A 27 -3.86 -10.64 -4.30
C LEU A 27 -4.01 -10.30 -2.81
N GLN A 28 -3.94 -9.02 -2.46
CA GLN A 28 -4.13 -8.55 -1.09
C GLN A 28 -5.52 -8.93 -0.55
N ARG A 29 -6.58 -8.68 -1.33
CA ARG A 29 -7.95 -9.06 -0.97
C ARG A 29 -8.11 -10.55 -0.73
N ARG A 30 -7.47 -11.40 -1.53
CA ARG A 30 -7.45 -12.86 -1.32
C ARG A 30 -6.71 -13.24 -0.04
N ALA A 31 -5.55 -12.64 0.21
CA ALA A 31 -4.78 -12.86 1.44
C ALA A 31 -5.58 -12.46 2.69
N ALA A 32 -6.27 -11.32 2.65
CA ALA A 32 -7.14 -10.86 3.73
C ALA A 32 -8.25 -11.88 4.05
N ARG A 33 -8.89 -12.45 3.02
CA ARG A 33 -9.90 -13.51 3.20
C ARG A 33 -9.34 -14.78 3.82
N ILE A 34 -8.13 -15.19 3.46
CA ILE A 34 -7.45 -16.37 4.03
C ILE A 34 -7.14 -16.11 5.51
N VAL A 35 -6.63 -14.92 5.85
CA VAL A 35 -6.35 -14.55 7.24
C VAL A 35 -7.64 -14.51 8.07
N TYR A 36 -8.74 -14.01 7.48
CA TYR A 36 -10.03 -13.85 8.16
C TYR A 36 -10.98 -15.05 7.98
N PHE A 37 -10.44 -16.23 7.65
CA PHE A 37 -11.17 -17.41 7.15
C PHE A 37 -12.47 -17.77 7.89
N LYS A 38 -12.45 -17.79 9.24
CA LYS A 38 -13.62 -18.20 10.05
C LYS A 38 -14.83 -17.26 9.92
N ALA A 39 -14.61 -15.98 9.63
CA ALA A 39 -15.67 -14.98 9.47
C ALA A 39 -15.84 -14.54 8.00
N ALA A 40 -14.95 -14.97 7.10
CA ALA A 40 -14.93 -14.57 5.69
C ALA A 40 -16.13 -15.05 4.88
N SER A 41 -16.90 -16.04 5.37
CA SER A 41 -18.13 -16.50 4.73
C SER A 41 -19.32 -15.57 4.97
N LYS A 42 -19.30 -14.76 6.03
CA LYS A 42 -20.41 -13.87 6.43
C LYS A 42 -20.16 -12.41 6.12
N LEU A 43 -18.93 -12.03 5.80
CA LEU A 43 -18.51 -10.65 5.59
C LEU A 43 -18.09 -10.42 4.14
N SER A 44 -18.38 -9.23 3.63
CA SER A 44 -17.82 -8.81 2.35
C SER A 44 -16.30 -8.64 2.46
N THR A 45 -15.61 -8.70 1.33
CA THR A 45 -14.15 -8.48 1.31
C THR A 45 -13.80 -7.09 1.83
N ASP A 46 -14.58 -6.05 1.52
CA ASP A 46 -14.31 -4.69 2.01
C ASP A 46 -14.52 -4.59 3.52
N GLN A 47 -15.54 -5.26 4.09
CA GLN A 47 -15.70 -5.34 5.55
C GLN A 47 -14.50 -6.04 6.22
N ILE A 48 -13.97 -7.10 5.61
CA ILE A 48 -12.77 -7.78 6.12
C ILE A 48 -11.56 -6.84 6.07
N MET A 49 -11.39 -6.11 4.97
CA MET A 49 -10.30 -5.14 4.79
C MET A 49 -10.39 -4.04 5.86
N THR A 50 -11.57 -3.44 6.07
CA THR A 50 -11.79 -2.44 7.14
C THR A 50 -11.48 -3.02 8.52
N LYS A 51 -11.94 -4.24 8.83
CA LYS A 51 -11.67 -4.89 10.13
C LYS A 51 -10.19 -5.22 10.34
N LEU A 52 -9.45 -5.46 9.27
CA LEU A 52 -8.00 -5.66 9.31
C LEU A 52 -7.21 -4.34 9.31
N GLY A 53 -7.88 -3.19 9.24
CA GLY A 53 -7.22 -1.88 9.11
C GLY A 53 -6.50 -1.72 7.77
N LEU A 54 -6.90 -2.47 6.74
CA LEU A 54 -6.27 -2.45 5.43
C LEU A 54 -7.01 -1.48 4.51
N GLU A 55 -6.37 -0.34 4.25
CA GLU A 55 -6.81 0.58 3.22
C GLU A 55 -6.55 0.00 1.81
N PRO A 56 -7.32 0.45 0.79
CA PRO A 56 -7.04 0.13 -0.61
C PRO A 56 -5.62 0.54 -1.01
N LEU A 57 -4.99 -0.24 -1.88
CA LEU A 57 -3.62 -0.03 -2.36
C LEU A 57 -3.37 1.39 -2.88
N TYR A 58 -4.34 1.96 -3.59
CA TYR A 58 -4.26 3.33 -4.11
C TYR A 58 -3.98 4.36 -3.02
N TYR A 59 -4.75 4.34 -1.93
CA TYR A 59 -4.62 5.33 -0.85
C TYR A 59 -3.30 5.14 -0.11
N ARG A 60 -2.89 3.90 0.15
CA ARG A 60 -1.63 3.59 0.83
C ARG A 60 -0.42 4.06 0.06
N ARG A 61 -0.36 3.74 -1.24
CA ARG A 61 0.70 4.24 -2.14
C ARG A 61 0.77 5.75 -2.14
N ARG A 62 -0.39 6.41 -2.26
CA ARG A 62 -0.48 7.87 -2.27
C ARG A 62 0.06 8.46 -0.96
N THR A 63 -0.30 7.89 0.18
CA THR A 63 0.21 8.29 1.49
C THR A 63 1.73 8.12 1.58
N HIS A 64 2.27 6.98 1.13
CA HIS A 64 3.70 6.73 1.13
C HIS A 64 4.48 7.71 0.23
N ILE A 65 3.97 8.04 -0.95
CA ILE A 65 4.57 9.04 -1.85
C ILE A 65 4.60 10.41 -1.18
N LEU A 66 3.47 10.86 -0.64
CA LEU A 66 3.38 12.16 0.03
C LEU A 66 4.34 12.23 1.22
N ARG A 67 4.41 11.16 2.01
CA ARG A 67 5.35 11.07 3.12
C ARG A 67 6.80 11.11 2.65
N PHE A 68 7.14 10.41 1.57
CA PHE A 68 8.48 10.44 1.00
C PHE A 68 8.89 11.85 0.56
N VAL A 69 7.98 12.57 -0.13
CA VAL A 69 8.21 13.97 -0.53
C VAL A 69 8.41 14.87 0.69
N ASP A 70 7.58 14.74 1.73
CA ASP A 70 7.74 15.47 2.99
C ASP A 70 9.10 15.19 3.64
N GLU A 71 9.54 13.94 3.66
CA GLU A 71 10.85 13.56 4.18
C GLU A 71 12.01 14.15 3.35
N CYS A 72 11.86 14.28 2.03
CA CYS A 72 12.84 14.96 1.16
C CYS A 72 12.94 16.46 1.47
N ILE A 73 11.80 17.15 1.63
CA ILE A 73 11.74 18.58 1.98
C ILE A 73 12.28 18.83 3.39
N ALA A 74 11.93 17.96 4.34
CA ALA A 74 12.38 18.04 5.72
C ALA A 74 13.82 17.57 5.95
N ASN A 75 14.55 17.18 4.89
CA ASN A 75 15.94 16.68 4.97
C ASN A 75 16.11 15.46 5.89
N ARG A 76 15.09 14.59 5.98
CA ARG A 76 15.10 13.33 6.76
C ARG A 76 15.47 12.09 5.93
N VAL A 77 15.93 12.31 4.71
CA VAL A 77 16.38 11.30 3.75
C VAL A 77 17.89 11.38 3.54
N PRO A 78 18.53 10.36 2.93
CA PRO A 78 19.95 10.46 2.55
C PRO A 78 20.26 11.71 1.72
N ARG A 79 21.48 12.23 1.86
CA ARG A 79 21.91 13.52 1.25
C ARG A 79 21.63 13.67 -0.24
N TYR A 80 21.64 12.57 -1.00
CA TYR A 80 21.37 12.59 -2.45
C TYR A 80 19.88 12.79 -2.80
N LEU A 81 18.98 12.67 -1.82
CA LEU A 81 17.54 12.96 -1.95
C LEU A 81 17.12 14.22 -1.15
N SER A 82 17.97 14.69 -0.26
CA SER A 82 17.74 15.90 0.54
C SER A 82 17.53 17.11 -0.37
N ASN A 83 16.46 17.88 -0.14
CA ASN A 83 16.08 19.05 -0.96
C ASN A 83 15.86 18.74 -2.47
N TYR A 84 15.61 17.49 -2.87
CA TYR A 84 15.40 17.14 -4.28
C TYR A 84 14.20 17.87 -4.93
N PHE A 85 13.21 18.27 -4.12
CA PHE A 85 11.99 18.94 -4.57
C PHE A 85 11.93 20.44 -4.23
N ASN A 86 13.05 21.05 -3.81
CA ASN A 86 13.15 22.50 -3.56
C ASN A 86 13.51 23.28 -4.82
#